data_AF-A0A6I8VA21-F1
#
_entry.id   AF-A0A6I8VA21-F1
#
_cell.length_a   1.000
_cell.length_b   1.000
_cell.length_c   1.000
_cell.angle_alpha   90.00
_cell.angle_beta   90.00
_cell.angle_gamma   90.00
#
_symmetry.space_group_name_H-M   'P 1'
#
loop_
_entity.id
_entity.type
_entity.pdbx_description
1 polymer ?
#
loop_
_entity_poly.entity_id
_entity_poly.type
_entity_poly.pdbx_seq_one_letter_code
_entity_poly.pdbx_strand_id
1 'polypeptide(L)'
;MSDPHRGLRGHSKLRLYLWIYGTALVFIFISILLIISFGFINNEPDKSCCPAAFSFFSLGLLSMFFYMNMMFLRRKFPINWIMSCSMAVVFGLGTASMLCMQTAGHVILLALEVIVMMGLLLLLGYWLPPKCHPLLYIALTSFILAVIAFFLCKIISDHTDENHDKVAVWIARFVLWTAICPLLLFQSQVINGYWGNESPYLDIPLCSILLLIDFLACYAFLDAVDDIEIAYDRLFRSETVGLIARVGRSGI
;
A
#
# COMPACT_ATOMS: atom_id res chain seq x y z
N MET A 1 -1.07 -47.48 -16.38
CA MET A 1 -0.99 -46.51 -15.28
C MET A 1 -1.26 -45.14 -15.87
N SER A 2 -2.52 -44.71 -15.80
CA SER A 2 -3.01 -43.42 -16.27
C SER A 2 -2.89 -42.42 -15.13
N ASP A 3 -2.13 -41.34 -15.34
CA ASP A 3 -2.08 -40.20 -14.42
C ASP A 3 -3.48 -39.60 -14.22
N PRO A 4 -4.04 -39.56 -13.00
CA PRO A 4 -5.15 -38.70 -12.70
C PRO A 4 -4.64 -37.40 -12.05
N HIS A 5 -5.38 -36.30 -12.26
CA HIS A 5 -5.32 -35.05 -11.47
C HIS A 5 -4.45 -33.87 -11.95
N ARG A 6 -4.46 -33.54 -13.25
CA ARG A 6 -4.22 -32.15 -13.66
C ARG A 6 -5.43 -31.21 -13.43
N GLY A 7 -6.65 -31.74 -13.27
CA GLY A 7 -7.87 -30.94 -13.08
C GLY A 7 -8.17 -30.46 -11.65
N LEU A 8 -7.69 -31.14 -10.60
CA LEU A 8 -8.00 -30.79 -9.20
C LEU A 8 -7.11 -29.67 -8.61
N ARG A 9 -5.92 -29.41 -9.20
CA ARG A 9 -5.03 -28.33 -8.75
C ARG A 9 -5.56 -26.92 -9.06
N GLY A 10 -6.42 -26.76 -10.08
CA GLY A 10 -7.00 -25.47 -10.43
C GLY A 10 -8.03 -24.97 -9.41
N HIS A 11 -8.92 -25.86 -8.97
CA HIS A 11 -9.95 -25.53 -7.96
C HIS A 11 -9.36 -25.24 -6.58
N SER A 12 -8.24 -25.87 -6.20
CA SER A 12 -7.56 -25.58 -4.93
C SER A 12 -6.86 -24.23 -4.93
N LYS A 13 -6.29 -23.80 -6.07
CA LYS A 13 -5.65 -22.49 -6.22
C LYS A 13 -6.65 -21.33 -6.23
N LEU A 14 -7.75 -21.46 -6.97
CA LEU A 14 -8.80 -20.44 -6.97
C LEU A 14 -9.36 -20.24 -5.56
N ARG A 15 -9.61 -21.34 -4.83
CA ARG A 15 -10.04 -21.28 -3.43
C ARG A 15 -9.00 -20.58 -2.56
N LEU A 16 -7.72 -20.90 -2.71
CA LEU A 16 -6.64 -20.24 -1.97
C LEU A 16 -6.63 -18.73 -2.21
N TYR A 17 -6.69 -18.29 -3.47
CA TYR A 17 -6.75 -16.86 -3.80
C TYR A 17 -7.98 -16.19 -3.23
N LEU A 18 -9.16 -16.83 -3.34
CA LEU A 18 -10.39 -16.29 -2.76
C LEU A 18 -10.28 -16.13 -1.25
N TRP A 19 -9.60 -17.05 -0.57
CA TRP A 19 -9.36 -16.95 0.87
C TRP A 19 -8.38 -15.83 1.22
N ILE A 20 -7.24 -15.71 0.52
CA ILE A 20 -6.26 -14.65 0.80
C ILE A 20 -6.84 -13.28 0.47
N TYR A 21 -7.27 -13.07 -0.78
CA TYR A 21 -7.78 -11.77 -1.23
C TYR A 21 -9.12 -11.44 -0.61
N GLY A 22 -10.00 -12.43 -0.40
CA GLY A 22 -11.28 -12.21 0.27
C GLY A 22 -11.09 -11.82 1.73
N THR A 23 -10.19 -12.47 2.48
CA THR A 23 -9.89 -12.08 3.86
C THR A 23 -9.24 -10.69 3.90
N ALA A 24 -8.29 -10.40 3.00
CA ALA A 24 -7.68 -9.08 2.90
C ALA A 24 -8.74 -7.99 2.64
N LEU A 25 -9.70 -8.23 1.74
CA LEU A 25 -10.81 -7.31 1.49
C LEU A 25 -11.67 -7.07 2.73
N VAL A 26 -11.95 -8.11 3.53
CA VAL A 26 -12.67 -7.94 4.80
C VAL A 26 -11.87 -7.07 5.78
N PHE A 27 -10.56 -7.31 5.91
CA PHE A 27 -9.71 -6.48 6.77
C PHE A 27 -9.62 -5.02 6.30
N ILE A 28 -9.51 -4.81 4.99
CA ILE A 28 -9.51 -3.49 4.36
C ILE A 28 -10.84 -2.79 4.65
N PHE A 29 -11.97 -3.48 4.45
CA PHE A 29 -13.29 -2.93 4.75
C PHE A 29 -13.45 -2.54 6.22
N ILE A 30 -13.03 -3.39 7.15
CA ILE A 30 -13.03 -3.08 8.59
C ILE A 30 -12.16 -1.86 8.87
N SER A 31 -10.98 -1.76 8.24
CA SER A 31 -10.09 -0.62 8.45
C SER A 31 -10.68 0.68 7.90
N ILE A 32 -11.34 0.66 6.75
CA ILE A 32 -12.08 1.81 6.21
C ILE A 32 -13.19 2.25 7.19
N LEU A 33 -13.96 1.30 7.73
CA LEU A 33 -14.98 1.61 8.74
C LEU A 33 -14.37 2.24 10.00
N LEU A 34 -13.21 1.77 10.44
CA LEU A 34 -12.49 2.34 11.58
C LEU A 34 -12.01 3.77 11.27
N ILE A 35 -11.45 4.02 10.08
CA ILE A 35 -11.02 5.35 9.63
C ILE A 35 -12.21 6.32 9.63
N ILE A 36 -13.34 5.92 9.03
CA ILE A 36 -14.55 6.74 8.98
C ILE A 36 -15.10 7.00 10.39
N SER A 37 -15.21 5.95 11.22
CA SER A 37 -15.77 6.05 12.58
C SER A 37 -14.91 6.94 13.47
N PHE A 38 -13.58 6.82 13.37
CA PHE A 38 -12.65 7.64 14.13
C PHE A 38 -12.72 9.11 13.71
N GLY A 39 -12.89 9.38 12.40
CA GLY A 39 -13.12 10.72 11.86
C GLY A 39 -14.42 11.38 12.37
N PHE A 40 -15.46 10.59 12.69
CA PHE A 40 -16.69 11.11 13.30
C PHE A 40 -16.58 11.36 14.81
N ILE A 41 -15.76 10.59 15.52
CA ILE A 41 -15.61 10.69 16.98
C ILE A 41 -14.70 11.86 17.37
N ASN A 42 -13.62 12.06 16.61
CA ASN A 42 -12.67 13.15 16.85
C ASN A 42 -13.11 14.44 16.14
N ASN A 43 -14.05 15.16 16.77
CA ASN A 43 -14.54 16.46 16.32
C ASN A 43 -13.56 17.64 16.55
N GLU A 44 -12.32 17.39 16.99
CA GLU A 44 -11.29 18.43 17.11
C GLU A 44 -10.45 18.51 15.82
N PRO A 45 -10.60 19.58 15.02
CA PRO A 45 -10.23 19.59 13.61
C PRO A 45 -8.73 19.60 13.27
N ASP A 46 -7.82 19.71 14.25
CA ASP A 46 -6.40 20.02 13.98
C ASP A 46 -5.37 19.15 14.72
N LYS A 47 -5.77 18.05 15.37
CA LYS A 47 -4.82 17.20 16.11
C LYS A 47 -4.91 15.74 15.72
N SER A 48 -4.05 15.33 14.80
CA SER A 48 -3.64 13.94 14.67
C SER A 48 -3.16 13.43 16.04
N CYS A 49 -3.67 12.28 16.48
CA CYS A 49 -3.27 11.68 17.76
C CYS A 49 -1.95 10.91 17.58
N CYS A 50 -0.86 11.64 17.34
CA CYS A 50 0.48 11.07 17.10
C CYS A 50 0.92 10.03 18.15
N PRO A 51 0.66 10.21 19.46
CA PRO A 51 1.00 9.19 20.46
C PRO A 51 0.21 7.90 20.31
N ALA A 52 -1.07 7.99 19.93
CA ALA A 52 -1.93 6.83 19.70
C ALA A 52 -1.50 6.07 18.44
N ALA A 53 -1.24 6.79 17.34
CA ALA A 53 -0.71 6.22 16.10
C ALA A 53 0.60 5.47 16.35
N PHE A 54 1.56 6.12 17.01
CA PHE A 54 2.84 5.50 17.36
C PHE A 54 2.68 4.24 18.20
N SER A 55 1.79 4.27 19.20
CA SER A 55 1.53 3.13 20.09
C SER A 55 0.91 1.96 19.33
N PHE A 56 -0.12 2.22 18.51
CA PHE A 56 -0.77 1.19 17.71
C PHE A 56 0.16 0.60 16.66
N PHE A 57 0.91 1.42 15.91
CA PHE A 57 1.88 0.89 14.94
C PHE A 57 2.99 0.09 15.61
N SER A 58 3.54 0.56 16.73
CA SER A 58 4.57 -0.17 17.48
C SER A 58 4.04 -1.51 17.99
N LEU A 59 2.82 -1.54 18.54
CA LEU A 59 2.18 -2.77 19.02
C LEU A 59 1.87 -3.74 17.86
N GLY A 60 1.38 -3.21 16.73
CA GLY A 60 1.09 -3.99 15.52
C GLY A 60 2.35 -4.63 14.94
N LEU A 61 3.44 -3.86 14.79
CA LEU A 61 4.73 -4.34 14.31
C LEU A 61 5.35 -5.36 15.27
N LEU A 62 5.28 -5.14 16.58
CA LEU A 62 5.77 -6.09 17.58
C LEU A 62 4.96 -7.40 17.55
N SER A 63 3.63 -7.32 17.45
CA SER A 63 2.75 -8.48 17.28
C SER A 63 3.09 -9.26 15.99
N MET A 64 3.30 -8.54 14.89
CA MET A 64 3.69 -9.12 13.60
C MET A 64 5.06 -9.80 13.69
N PHE A 65 6.03 -9.19 14.37
CA PHE A 65 7.34 -9.77 14.60
C PHE A 65 7.24 -11.09 15.38
N PHE A 66 6.47 -11.13 16.47
CA PHE A 66 6.24 -12.36 17.22
C PHE A 66 5.51 -13.41 16.39
N TYR A 67 4.48 -13.01 15.64
CA TYR A 67 3.71 -13.89 14.79
C TYR A 67 4.56 -14.54 13.68
N MET A 68 5.43 -13.75 13.03
CA MET A 68 6.36 -14.24 12.01
C MET A 68 7.39 -15.22 12.59
N ASN A 69 7.98 -14.92 13.75
CA ASN A 69 9.07 -15.75 14.29
C ASN A 69 8.58 -17.01 15.01
N MET A 70 7.38 -16.97 15.59
CA MET A 70 6.83 -18.12 16.33
C MET A 70 6.03 -19.04 15.41
N MET A 71 6.70 -20.03 14.81
CA MET A 71 6.09 -21.05 13.94
C MET A 71 4.85 -21.73 14.55
N PHE A 72 4.82 -21.91 15.87
CA PHE A 72 3.69 -22.49 16.59
C PHE A 72 2.41 -21.63 16.50
N LEU A 73 2.55 -20.29 16.58
CA LEU A 73 1.44 -19.34 16.47
C LEU A 73 0.84 -19.33 15.06
N ARG A 74 1.66 -19.55 14.02
CA ARG A 74 1.21 -19.63 12.62
C ARG A 74 0.43 -20.90 12.31
N ARG A 75 0.82 -22.04 12.91
CA ARG A 75 0.27 -23.37 12.59
C ARG A 75 -0.93 -23.79 13.42
N LYS A 76 -1.23 -23.11 14.53
CA LYS A 76 -2.38 -23.45 15.38
C LYS A 76 -3.63 -22.67 15.02
N PHE A 77 -4.60 -23.37 14.45
CA PHE A 77 -5.99 -22.91 14.40
C PHE A 77 -6.63 -23.03 15.79
N PRO A 78 -7.45 -22.06 16.26
CA PRO A 78 -7.84 -20.80 15.61
C PRO A 78 -6.94 -19.59 15.95
N ILE A 79 -5.85 -19.82 16.70
CA ILE A 79 -5.00 -18.76 17.26
C ILE A 79 -4.41 -17.87 16.16
N ASN A 80 -4.02 -18.46 15.03
CA ASN A 80 -3.49 -17.73 13.89
C ASN A 80 -4.46 -16.67 13.33
N TRP A 81 -5.75 -16.98 13.28
CA TRP A 81 -6.79 -16.05 12.82
C TRP A 81 -7.09 -14.97 13.85
N ILE A 82 -7.12 -15.31 15.13
CA ILE A 82 -7.33 -14.32 16.20
C ILE A 82 -6.20 -13.29 16.20
N MET A 83 -4.95 -13.74 16.09
CA MET A 83 -3.79 -12.86 15.98
C MET A 83 -3.83 -12.01 14.71
N SER A 84 -4.31 -12.58 13.60
CA SER A 84 -4.48 -11.84 12.34
C SER A 84 -5.52 -10.72 12.46
N CYS A 85 -6.67 -11.02 13.05
CA CYS A 85 -7.72 -10.02 13.28
C CYS A 85 -7.26 -8.93 14.25
N SER A 86 -6.55 -9.29 15.33
CA SER A 86 -6.03 -8.30 16.27
C SER A 86 -5.00 -7.37 15.62
N MET A 87 -4.08 -7.92 14.82
CA MET A 87 -3.15 -7.11 14.03
C MET A 87 -3.89 -6.19 13.05
N ALA A 88 -4.89 -6.70 12.32
CA ALA A 88 -5.66 -5.90 11.39
C ALA A 88 -6.35 -4.70 12.06
N VAL A 89 -6.98 -4.92 13.22
CA VAL A 89 -7.61 -3.85 14.01
C VAL A 89 -6.58 -2.85 14.51
N VAL A 90 -5.44 -3.33 15.02
CA VAL A 90 -4.38 -2.46 15.54
C VAL A 90 -3.78 -1.58 14.43
N PHE A 91 -3.50 -2.13 13.25
CA PHE A 91 -3.03 -1.35 12.11
C PHE A 91 -4.09 -0.39 11.57
N GLY A 92 -5.35 -0.82 11.51
CA GLY A 92 -6.48 0.03 11.12
C GLY A 92 -6.67 1.22 12.08
N LEU A 93 -6.62 0.99 13.39
CA LEU A 93 -6.67 2.03 14.42
C LEU A 93 -5.45 2.95 14.38
N GLY A 94 -4.25 2.40 14.17
CA GLY A 94 -3.04 3.20 14.01
C GLY A 94 -3.16 4.18 12.85
N THR A 95 -3.64 3.68 11.70
CA THR A 95 -3.87 4.50 10.50
C THR A 95 -4.97 5.53 10.73
N ALA A 96 -6.12 5.13 11.29
CA ALA A 96 -7.23 6.03 11.63
C ALA A 96 -6.82 7.15 12.61
N SER A 97 -5.93 6.86 13.55
CA SER A 97 -5.43 7.84 14.53
C SER A 97 -4.38 8.81 14.00
N MET A 98 -3.74 8.46 12.88
CA MET A 98 -2.77 9.28 12.18
C MET A 98 -3.44 10.27 11.23
N LEU A 99 -4.49 9.82 10.54
CA LEU A 99 -5.22 10.60 9.55
C LEU A 99 -6.04 11.71 10.23
N CYS A 100 -5.94 12.93 9.73
CA CYS A 100 -6.77 14.05 10.15
C CYS A 100 -8.20 13.90 9.59
N MET A 101 -9.13 14.74 10.05
CA MET A 101 -10.55 14.68 9.68
C MET A 101 -10.75 14.58 8.16
N GLN A 102 -11.31 13.46 7.69
CA GLN A 102 -11.61 13.23 6.28
C GLN A 102 -13.10 13.06 6.07
N THR A 103 -13.61 13.62 4.97
CA THR A 103 -14.98 13.34 4.56
C THR A 103 -15.09 11.89 4.11
N ALA A 104 -16.19 11.22 4.48
CA ALA A 104 -16.42 9.82 4.09
C ALA A 104 -16.33 9.61 2.56
N GLY A 105 -16.72 10.62 1.76
CA GLY A 105 -16.57 10.59 0.30
C GLY A 105 -15.11 10.53 -0.16
N HIS A 106 -14.23 11.34 0.43
CA HIS A 106 -12.80 11.32 0.12
C HIS A 106 -12.17 9.97 0.51
N VAL A 107 -12.48 9.47 1.71
CA VAL A 107 -11.99 8.15 2.19
C VAL A 107 -12.35 7.03 1.22
N ILE A 108 -13.61 7.00 0.76
CA ILE A 108 -14.10 5.94 -0.14
C ILE A 108 -13.45 6.05 -1.52
N LEU A 109 -13.31 7.26 -2.07
CA LEU A 109 -12.68 7.47 -3.38
C LEU A 109 -11.20 7.08 -3.36
N LEU A 110 -10.47 7.49 -2.32
CA LEU A 110 -9.07 7.16 -2.16
C LEU A 110 -8.87 5.66 -1.94
N ALA A 111 -9.69 5.04 -1.09
CA ALA A 111 -9.66 3.60 -0.88
C ALA A 111 -9.93 2.82 -2.19
N LEU A 112 -10.87 3.30 -3.01
CA LEU A 112 -11.16 2.69 -4.31
C LEU A 112 -9.96 2.81 -5.27
N GLU A 113 -9.32 3.98 -5.34
CA GLU A 113 -8.11 4.20 -6.13
C GLU A 113 -7.02 3.20 -5.74
N VAL A 114 -6.75 3.06 -4.44
CA VAL A 114 -5.74 2.13 -3.93
C VAL A 114 -6.10 0.67 -4.26
N ILE A 115 -7.35 0.25 -4.05
CA ILE A 115 -7.79 -1.13 -4.33
C ILE A 115 -7.63 -1.46 -5.81
N VAL A 116 -8.03 -0.55 -6.70
CA VAL A 116 -7.93 -0.76 -8.16
C VAL A 116 -6.46 -0.87 -8.58
N MET A 117 -5.62 0.09 -8.15
CA MET A 117 -4.21 0.11 -8.53
C MET A 117 -3.43 -1.08 -7.96
N MET A 118 -3.65 -1.42 -6.69
CA MET A 118 -3.07 -2.64 -6.09
C MET A 118 -3.52 -3.89 -6.85
N GLY A 119 -4.82 -4.00 -7.18
CA GLY A 119 -5.35 -5.13 -7.95
C GLY A 119 -4.68 -5.29 -9.31
N LEU A 120 -4.50 -4.19 -10.05
CA LEU A 120 -3.81 -4.18 -11.33
C LEU A 120 -2.33 -4.60 -11.21
N LEU A 121 -1.61 -4.08 -10.22
CA LEU A 121 -0.21 -4.42 -9.99
C LEU A 121 -0.04 -5.87 -9.52
N LEU A 122 -0.92 -6.37 -8.66
CA LEU A 122 -0.92 -7.76 -8.23
C LEU A 122 -1.22 -8.71 -9.40
N LEU A 123 -2.14 -8.34 -10.29
CA LEU A 123 -2.43 -9.08 -11.52
C LEU A 123 -1.22 -9.09 -12.45
N LEU A 124 -0.51 -7.96 -12.58
CA LEU A 124 0.71 -7.87 -13.37
C LEU A 124 1.82 -8.76 -12.79
N GLY A 125 1.92 -8.87 -11.45
CA GLY A 125 2.85 -9.78 -10.78
C GLY A 125 2.53 -11.26 -10.97
N TYR A 126 1.28 -11.62 -11.27
CA TYR A 126 0.87 -12.98 -11.61
C TYR A 126 1.35 -13.40 -13.01
N TRP A 127 1.52 -12.45 -13.93
CA TRP A 127 1.80 -12.73 -15.33
C TRP A 127 3.29 -12.98 -15.64
N LEU A 128 4.01 -13.65 -14.74
CA LEU A 128 5.43 -13.95 -14.92
C LEU A 128 5.64 -14.86 -16.16
N PRO A 129 6.40 -14.42 -17.19
CA PRO A 129 6.64 -15.23 -18.38
C PRO A 129 7.42 -16.52 -18.06
N PRO A 130 7.16 -17.61 -18.80
CA PRO A 130 7.91 -18.85 -18.62
C PRO A 130 9.40 -18.61 -18.90
N LYS A 131 10.26 -19.09 -18.01
CA LYS A 131 11.74 -18.96 -18.05
C LYS A 131 12.29 -17.56 -17.71
N CYS A 132 11.46 -16.58 -17.36
CA CYS A 132 11.94 -15.29 -16.86
C CYS A 132 12.27 -15.38 -15.37
N HIS A 133 13.42 -14.84 -14.95
CA HIS A 133 13.77 -14.80 -13.53
C HIS A 133 12.86 -13.78 -12.79
N PRO A 134 12.25 -14.13 -11.64
CA PRO A 134 11.30 -13.27 -10.93
C PRO A 134 11.81 -11.84 -10.68
N LEU A 135 13.06 -11.71 -10.21
CA LEU A 135 13.74 -10.41 -10.02
C LEU A 135 13.89 -9.60 -11.31
N LEU A 136 14.24 -10.24 -12.41
CA LEU A 136 14.41 -9.56 -13.69
C LEU A 136 13.06 -9.02 -14.18
N TYR A 137 12.00 -9.81 -14.01
CA TYR A 137 10.65 -9.38 -14.35
C TYR A 137 10.20 -8.18 -13.51
N ILE A 138 10.43 -8.19 -12.19
CA ILE A 138 10.11 -7.04 -11.34
C ILE A 138 10.86 -5.80 -11.82
N ALA A 139 12.18 -5.90 -12.00
CA ALA A 139 13.01 -4.78 -12.42
C ALA A 139 12.57 -4.20 -13.78
N LEU A 140 12.33 -5.06 -14.77
CA LEU A 140 11.88 -4.64 -16.10
C LEU A 140 10.49 -4.00 -16.06
N THR A 141 9.55 -4.61 -15.33
CA THR A 141 8.18 -4.12 -15.25
C THR A 141 8.11 -2.77 -14.52
N SER A 142 8.84 -2.63 -13.41
CA SER A 142 8.93 -1.37 -12.69
C SER A 142 9.64 -0.29 -13.51
N PHE A 143 10.67 -0.64 -14.28
CA PHE A 143 11.33 0.29 -15.20
C PHE A 143 10.37 0.77 -16.29
N ILE A 144 9.62 -0.14 -16.93
CA ILE A 144 8.61 0.23 -17.94
C ILE A 144 7.55 1.16 -17.34
N LEU A 145 7.06 0.85 -16.14
CA LEU A 145 6.09 1.70 -15.45
C LEU A 145 6.66 3.10 -15.15
N ALA A 146 7.91 3.19 -14.70
CA ALA A 146 8.58 4.46 -14.44
C ALA A 146 8.72 5.32 -15.70
N VAL A 147 9.06 4.69 -16.84
CA VAL A 147 9.14 5.37 -18.13
C VAL A 147 7.77 5.88 -18.57
N ILE A 148 6.72 5.05 -18.47
CA ILE A 148 5.35 5.46 -18.79
C ILE A 148 4.89 6.61 -17.88
N ALA A 149 5.13 6.49 -16.57
CA ALA A 149 4.79 7.53 -15.59
C ALA A 149 5.51 8.84 -15.91
N PHE A 150 6.80 8.79 -16.28
CA PHE A 150 7.56 9.96 -16.69
C PHE A 150 6.96 10.64 -17.92
N PHE A 151 6.62 9.88 -18.98
CA PHE A 151 5.99 10.44 -20.17
C PHE A 151 4.61 11.03 -19.86
N LEU A 152 3.80 10.37 -19.04
CA LEU A 152 2.49 10.89 -18.62
C LEU A 152 2.63 12.19 -17.83
N CYS A 153 3.55 12.23 -16.86
CA CYS A 153 3.83 13.45 -16.09
C CYS A 153 4.27 14.60 -17.00
N LYS A 154 5.12 14.31 -17.99
CA LYS A 154 5.59 15.30 -18.95
C LYS A 154 4.47 15.82 -19.83
N ILE A 155 3.59 14.95 -20.35
CA ILE A 155 2.42 15.36 -21.15
C ILE A 155 1.47 16.22 -20.31
N ILE A 156 1.19 15.81 -19.08
CA ILE A 156 0.32 16.56 -18.16
C ILE A 156 0.93 17.93 -17.87
N SER A 157 2.24 17.99 -17.60
CA SER A 157 2.94 19.26 -17.37
C SER A 157 2.92 20.17 -18.60
N ASP A 158 3.06 19.62 -19.81
CA ASP A 158 3.10 20.39 -21.05
C ASP A 158 1.69 20.89 -21.50
N HIS A 159 0.60 20.27 -21.01
CA HIS A 159 -0.78 20.56 -21.46
C HIS A 159 -1.69 21.15 -20.36
N THR A 160 -1.16 21.39 -19.15
CA THR A 160 -1.94 21.99 -18.06
C THR A 160 -1.49 23.44 -17.86
N ASP A 161 -2.11 24.36 -18.62
CA ASP A 161 -1.65 25.75 -18.73
C ASP A 161 -1.95 26.66 -17.52
N GLU A 162 -2.76 26.24 -16.52
CA GLU A 162 -3.27 27.20 -15.50
C GLU A 162 -3.40 26.69 -14.05
N ASN A 163 -2.98 25.47 -13.71
CA ASN A 163 -3.05 24.95 -12.32
C ASN A 163 -1.79 24.17 -11.93
N HIS A 164 -0.69 24.90 -11.64
CA HIS A 164 0.58 24.31 -11.22
C HIS A 164 0.44 23.42 -9.96
N ASP A 165 -0.41 23.81 -9.02
CA ASP A 165 -0.67 23.11 -7.76
C ASP A 165 -1.18 21.66 -8.05
N LYS A 166 -2.24 21.54 -8.85
CA LYS A 166 -2.80 20.22 -9.21
C LYS A 166 -1.78 19.33 -9.93
N VAL A 167 -0.90 19.90 -10.76
CA VAL A 167 0.13 19.14 -11.47
C VAL A 167 1.13 18.51 -10.48
N ALA A 168 1.49 19.21 -9.40
CA ALA A 168 2.39 18.69 -8.37
C ALA A 168 1.80 17.46 -7.65
N VAL A 169 0.51 17.51 -7.28
CA VAL A 169 -0.22 16.38 -6.68
C VAL A 169 -0.20 15.16 -7.61
N TRP A 170 -0.52 15.36 -8.90
CA TRP A 170 -0.52 14.27 -9.87
C TRP A 170 0.86 13.62 -9.99
N ILE A 171 1.93 14.43 -10.06
CA ILE A 171 3.30 13.92 -10.14
C ILE A 171 3.66 13.12 -8.89
N ALA A 172 3.36 13.63 -7.69
CA ALA A 172 3.64 12.92 -6.44
C ALA A 172 2.92 11.57 -6.34
N ARG A 173 1.65 11.51 -6.80
CA ARG A 173 0.90 10.25 -6.91
C ARG A 173 1.56 9.26 -7.87
N PHE A 174 2.01 9.70 -9.04
CA PHE A 174 2.72 8.83 -10.00
C PHE A 174 4.07 8.32 -9.45
N VAL A 175 4.82 9.17 -8.76
CA VAL A 175 6.09 8.79 -8.12
C VAL A 175 5.85 7.73 -7.06
N LEU A 176 4.82 7.89 -6.24
CA LEU A 176 4.45 6.90 -5.23
C LEU A 176 4.14 5.53 -5.86
N TRP A 177 3.27 5.50 -6.86
CA TRP A 177 2.90 4.25 -7.52
C TRP A 177 4.11 3.57 -8.16
N THR A 178 5.05 4.35 -8.68
CA THR A 178 6.31 3.84 -9.22
C THR A 178 7.20 3.24 -8.13
N ALA A 179 7.26 3.87 -6.94
CA ALA A 179 8.05 3.39 -5.80
C ALA A 179 7.47 2.11 -5.16
N ILE A 180 6.13 2.00 -5.08
CA ILE A 180 5.44 0.86 -4.47
C ILE A 180 5.31 -0.32 -5.45
N CYS A 181 5.29 -0.07 -6.76
CA CYS A 181 5.22 -1.09 -7.81
C CYS A 181 6.11 -2.33 -7.56
N PRO A 182 7.44 -2.21 -7.34
CA PRO A 182 8.29 -3.38 -7.16
C PRO A 182 7.91 -4.22 -5.93
N LEU A 183 7.42 -3.59 -4.86
CA LEU A 183 6.98 -4.29 -3.64
C LEU A 183 5.71 -5.12 -3.91
N LEU A 184 4.72 -4.55 -4.59
CA LEU A 184 3.47 -5.25 -4.92
C LEU A 184 3.70 -6.38 -5.93
N LEU A 185 4.57 -6.17 -6.91
CA LEU A 185 4.96 -7.22 -7.86
C LEU A 185 5.67 -8.37 -7.13
N PHE A 186 6.60 -8.05 -6.22
CA PHE A 186 7.28 -9.04 -5.39
C PHE A 186 6.28 -9.82 -4.54
N GLN A 187 5.37 -9.14 -3.85
CA GLN A 187 4.35 -9.78 -3.02
C GLN A 187 3.45 -10.71 -3.81
N SER A 188 2.97 -10.29 -4.98
CA SER A 188 2.21 -11.15 -5.89
C SER A 188 3.02 -12.39 -6.27
N GLN A 189 4.30 -12.23 -6.61
CA GLN A 189 5.14 -13.37 -6.98
C GLN A 189 5.38 -14.36 -5.83
N VAL A 190 5.52 -13.85 -4.60
CA VAL A 190 5.63 -14.67 -3.39
C VAL A 190 4.34 -15.44 -3.14
N ILE A 191 3.18 -14.80 -3.23
CA ILE A 191 1.86 -15.44 -3.08
C ILE A 191 1.67 -16.56 -4.14
N ASN A 192 2.17 -16.33 -5.35
CA ASN A 192 2.10 -17.29 -6.45
C ASN A 192 3.14 -18.42 -6.37
N GLY A 193 4.07 -18.37 -5.42
CA GLY A 193 5.07 -19.41 -5.17
C GLY A 193 6.26 -19.40 -6.13
N TYR A 194 6.51 -18.31 -6.87
CA TYR A 194 7.62 -18.23 -7.84
C TYR A 194 9.01 -18.23 -7.19
N TRP A 195 9.09 -18.01 -5.87
CA TRP A 195 10.33 -17.91 -5.11
C TRP A 195 10.71 -19.19 -4.34
N GLY A 196 9.80 -20.16 -4.22
CA GLY A 196 10.02 -21.37 -3.43
C GLY A 196 9.28 -22.61 -3.91
N ASN A 197 8.56 -22.54 -5.04
CA ASN A 197 7.71 -23.61 -5.60
C ASN A 197 6.61 -24.15 -4.67
N GLU A 198 6.37 -23.51 -3.52
CA GLU A 198 5.30 -23.85 -2.58
C GLU A 198 4.31 -22.68 -2.48
N SER A 199 3.02 -22.99 -2.60
CA SER A 199 1.96 -22.00 -2.36
C SER A 199 1.66 -21.87 -0.87
N PRO A 200 1.43 -20.66 -0.33
CA PRO A 200 1.33 -20.40 1.11
C PRO A 200 -0.01 -20.85 1.71
N TYR A 201 -0.29 -22.16 1.72
CA TYR A 201 -1.51 -22.71 2.31
C TYR A 201 -1.59 -22.50 3.82
N LEU A 202 -0.44 -22.49 4.51
CA LEU A 202 -0.34 -22.30 5.97
C LEU A 202 -0.22 -20.83 6.37
N ASP A 203 0.13 -19.95 5.43
CA ASP A 203 0.37 -18.52 5.67
C ASP A 203 -0.76 -17.63 5.11
N ILE A 204 -1.95 -18.19 4.87
CA ILE A 204 -3.13 -17.42 4.40
C ILE A 204 -3.41 -16.18 5.27
N PRO A 205 -3.47 -16.28 6.61
CA PRO A 205 -3.72 -15.09 7.45
C PRO A 205 -2.59 -14.08 7.32
N LEU A 206 -1.35 -14.54 7.23
CA LEU A 206 -0.18 -13.69 7.09
C LEU A 206 -0.18 -12.90 5.77
N CYS A 207 -0.43 -13.57 4.64
CA CYS A 207 -0.55 -12.92 3.34
C CYS A 207 -1.70 -11.91 3.32
N SER A 208 -2.79 -12.20 4.02
CA SER A 208 -3.94 -11.29 4.12
C SER A 208 -3.61 -10.02 4.92
N ILE A 209 -2.82 -10.14 6.00
CA ILE A 209 -2.33 -9.00 6.78
C ILE A 209 -1.33 -8.17 5.97
N LEU A 210 -0.41 -8.83 5.24
CA LEU A 210 0.56 -8.11 4.41
C LEU A 210 -0.14 -7.27 3.34
N LEU A 211 -1.17 -7.82 2.69
CA LEU A 211 -2.01 -7.06 1.75
C LEU A 211 -2.74 -5.89 2.42
N LEU A 212 -3.20 -6.06 3.67
CA LEU A 212 -3.77 -4.96 4.44
C LEU A 212 -2.74 -3.88 4.73
N ILE A 213 -1.53 -4.25 5.15
CA ILE A 213 -0.45 -3.30 5.45
C ILE A 213 -0.09 -2.51 4.19
N ASP A 214 0.05 -3.18 3.05
CA ASP A 214 0.28 -2.51 1.77
C ASP A 214 -0.83 -1.52 1.43
N PHE A 215 -2.10 -1.93 1.63
CA PHE A 215 -3.25 -1.05 1.42
C PHE A 215 -3.19 0.18 2.32
N LEU A 216 -2.97 -0.01 3.63
CA LEU A 216 -2.92 1.09 4.60
C LEU A 216 -1.73 2.04 4.33
N ALA A 217 -0.58 1.49 3.93
CA ALA A 217 0.59 2.28 3.56
C ALA A 217 0.34 3.11 2.29
N CYS A 218 -0.25 2.51 1.25
CA CYS A 218 -0.63 3.23 0.03
C CYS A 218 -1.65 4.32 0.33
N TYR A 219 -2.68 3.99 1.12
CA TYR A 219 -3.73 4.91 1.52
C TYR A 219 -3.16 6.11 2.28
N ALA A 220 -2.42 5.85 3.35
CA ALA A 220 -1.83 6.89 4.18
C ALA A 220 -0.85 7.78 3.41
N PHE A 221 -0.06 7.21 2.50
CA PHE A 221 0.86 8.01 1.70
C PHE A 221 0.11 8.88 0.71
N LEU A 222 -0.86 8.34 -0.04
CA LEU A 222 -1.63 9.13 -1.00
C LEU A 222 -2.41 10.26 -0.33
N ASP A 223 -2.91 10.01 0.89
CA ASP A 223 -3.54 11.04 1.70
C ASP A 223 -2.56 12.15 2.08
N ALA A 224 -1.34 11.78 2.47
CA ALA A 224 -0.28 12.74 2.80
C ALA A 224 0.26 13.52 1.59
N VAL A 225 -0.04 13.12 0.35
CA VAL A 225 0.41 13.87 -0.84
C VAL A 225 -0.15 15.30 -0.82
N ASP A 226 -1.41 15.47 -0.41
CA ASP A 226 -2.06 16.78 -0.35
C ASP A 226 -1.40 17.66 0.74
N ASP A 227 -0.94 17.07 1.84
CA ASP A 227 -0.20 17.78 2.91
C ASP A 227 1.24 18.13 2.50
N ILE A 228 1.91 17.25 1.77
CA ILE A 228 3.29 17.46 1.28
C ILE A 228 3.34 18.64 0.31
N GLU A 229 2.33 18.80 -0.54
CA GLU A 229 2.20 19.95 -1.44
C GLU A 229 2.10 21.27 -0.65
N ILE A 230 1.20 21.33 0.33
CA ILE A 230 1.03 22.53 1.18
C ILE A 230 2.33 22.86 1.91
N ALA A 231 3.05 21.84 2.38
CA ALA A 231 4.35 22.02 3.01
C ALA A 231 5.42 22.51 2.02
N TYR A 232 5.47 21.97 0.81
CA TYR A 232 6.40 22.36 -0.25
C TYR A 232 6.16 23.81 -0.68
N ASP A 233 4.91 24.20 -0.90
CA ASP A 233 4.52 25.56 -1.24
C ASP A 233 4.92 26.56 -0.14
N ARG A 234 4.70 26.20 1.13
CA ARG A 234 5.16 27.02 2.27
C ARG A 234 6.67 27.10 2.35
N LEU A 235 7.39 26.02 2.04
CA LEU A 235 8.85 25.98 2.06
C LEU A 235 9.45 26.83 0.93
N PHE A 236 8.87 26.78 -0.27
CA PHE A 236 9.32 27.55 -1.43
C PHE A 236 8.85 29.01 -1.43
N ARG A 237 7.70 29.32 -0.81
CA ARG A 237 7.31 30.71 -0.46
C ARG A 237 8.06 31.28 0.73
N SER A 238 8.68 30.44 1.56
CA SER A 238 9.49 30.92 2.68
C SER A 238 10.66 31.74 2.13
N GLU A 239 10.76 33.00 2.58
CA GLU A 239 11.83 33.95 2.21
C GLU A 239 13.23 33.34 2.36
N THR A 240 13.38 32.31 3.19
CA THR A 240 14.60 31.54 3.43
C THR A 240 15.15 30.85 2.18
N VAL A 241 14.31 30.25 1.32
CA VAL A 241 14.77 29.62 0.06
C VAL A 241 15.11 30.68 -0.98
N GLY A 242 14.37 31.79 -1.00
CA GLY A 242 14.70 32.97 -1.81
C GLY A 242 16.03 33.63 -1.40
N LEU A 243 16.32 33.66 -0.10
CA LEU A 243 17.59 34.12 0.46
C LEU A 243 18.74 33.17 0.13
N ILE A 244 18.56 31.85 0.27
CA ILE A 244 19.60 30.87 -0.09
C ILE A 244 19.89 30.89 -1.60
N ALA A 245 18.86 31.04 -2.45
CA ALA A 245 19.02 31.18 -3.89
C ALA A 245 19.68 32.52 -4.30
N ARG A 246 19.41 33.62 -3.58
CA ARG A 246 20.11 34.90 -3.78
C ARG A 246 21.55 34.86 -3.29
N VAL A 247 21.82 34.21 -2.16
CA VAL A 247 23.18 34.02 -1.63
C VAL A 247 24.00 33.11 -2.56
N GLY A 248 23.40 32.06 -3.11
CA GLY A 248 24.03 31.19 -4.12
C GLY A 248 24.32 31.90 -5.45
N ARG A 249 23.52 32.91 -5.84
CA ARG A 249 23.78 33.75 -7.03
C ARG A 249 24.72 34.93 -6.77
N SER A 250 24.86 35.37 -5.53
CA SER A 250 25.76 36.48 -5.15
C SER A 250 27.16 36.00 -4.75
N GLY A 251 27.41 34.69 -4.79
CA GLY A 251 28.71 34.06 -4.50
C GLY A 251 29.53 33.67 -5.73
N ILE A 252 29.21 34.22 -6.91
CA ILE A 252 30.03 34.18 -8.14
C ILE A 252 30.38 35.62 -8.52
#